data_AF-A0A538D358-F1
#
_entry.id   AF-A0A538D358-F1
#
_cell.length_a   1.000
_cell.length_b   1.000
_cell.length_c   1.000
_cell.angle_alpha   90.00
_cell.angle_beta   90.00
_cell.angle_gamma   90.00
#
_symmetry.space_group_name_H-M   'P 1'
#
loop_
_entity.id
_entity.type
_entity.pdbx_description
1 polymer ?
#
loop_
_entity_poly.entity_id
_entity_poly.type
_entity_poly.pdbx_seq_one_letter_code
_entity_poly.pdbx_strand_id
1 'polypeptide(L)'
;MPSLPRIKRTRPRSSDGEVLARPEPRVAELSANGLTWIHLDAPTLEEAELLQRRFGWHPLDLEDVLSRRQRPKIDEYREEGYLFVVLHFPVYDKRVQRLNAA
;
A
#
# COMPACT_ATOMS: atom_id res chain seq x y z
N MET A 1 25.61 40.21 -21.24
CA MET A 1 24.54 39.24 -21.60
C MET A 1 23.23 39.73 -21.01
N PRO A 2 22.13 39.81 -21.76
CA PRO A 2 20.87 40.27 -21.19
C PRO A 2 20.28 39.17 -20.31
N SER A 3 19.92 39.52 -19.08
CA SER A 3 19.30 38.61 -18.11
C SER A 3 17.79 38.52 -18.34
N LEU A 4 17.25 37.29 -18.29
CA LEU A 4 15.82 37.05 -18.43
C LEU A 4 15.06 37.41 -17.14
N PRO A 5 13.84 37.97 -17.22
CA PRO A 5 13.08 38.38 -16.04
C PRO A 5 12.61 37.17 -15.23
N ARG A 6 12.75 37.25 -13.90
CA ARG A 6 12.27 36.22 -12.96
C ARG A 6 10.74 36.29 -12.83
N ILE A 7 10.05 35.37 -13.49
CA ILE A 7 8.60 35.15 -13.28
C ILE A 7 8.42 34.52 -11.89
N LYS A 8 7.89 35.29 -10.92
CA LYS A 8 7.40 34.74 -9.65
C LYS A 8 6.10 34.00 -9.91
N ARG A 9 6.18 32.69 -10.12
CA ARG A 9 5.00 31.81 -10.07
C ARG A 9 4.55 31.68 -8.62
N THR A 10 3.63 32.51 -8.17
CA THR A 10 2.81 32.27 -6.98
C THR A 10 1.89 31.09 -7.29
N ARG A 11 2.37 29.87 -7.05
CA ARG A 11 1.44 28.73 -6.91
C ARG A 11 0.69 28.93 -5.60
N PRO A 12 -0.65 28.93 -5.59
CA PRO A 12 -1.37 28.84 -4.33
C PRO A 12 -0.91 27.57 -3.64
N ARG A 13 -0.51 27.73 -2.37
CA ARG A 13 -0.11 26.63 -1.48
C ARG A 13 -1.35 25.77 -1.28
N SER A 14 -1.50 24.72 -2.09
CA SER A 14 -2.46 23.67 -1.80
C SER A 14 -2.06 23.13 -0.42
N SER A 15 -2.94 23.34 0.55
CA SER A 15 -2.91 22.66 1.84
C SER A 15 -2.52 21.21 1.60
N ASP A 16 -1.55 20.74 2.37
CA ASP A 16 -1.19 19.33 2.40
C ASP A 16 -2.47 18.50 2.41
N GLY A 17 -2.59 17.64 1.40
CA GLY A 17 -3.80 16.90 1.15
C GLY A 17 -4.21 16.16 2.41
N GLU A 18 -5.30 16.60 3.02
CA GLU A 18 -6.26 15.66 3.55
C GLU A 18 -6.58 14.72 2.40
N VAL A 19 -5.93 13.57 2.40
CA VAL A 19 -6.38 12.42 1.63
C VAL A 19 -7.74 12.10 2.24
N LEU A 20 -8.78 12.68 1.63
CA LEU A 20 -10.16 12.46 2.04
C LEU A 20 -10.35 10.94 2.10
N ALA A 21 -10.62 10.42 3.30
CA ALA A 21 -10.88 9.01 3.51
C ALA A 21 -12.01 8.61 2.56
N ARG A 22 -11.68 7.80 1.55
CA ARG A 22 -12.65 7.39 0.54
C ARG A 22 -13.57 6.34 1.19
N PRO A 23 -14.89 6.55 1.23
CA PRO A 23 -15.81 5.56 1.77
C PRO A 23 -16.10 4.49 0.70
N GLU A 24 -15.06 3.79 0.27
CA GLU A 24 -15.23 2.55 -0.49
C GLU A 24 -15.38 1.40 0.52
N PRO A 25 -15.98 0.25 0.16
CA PRO A 25 -15.75 -0.95 0.95
C PRO A 25 -14.22 -1.10 1.12
N ARG A 26 -13.76 -1.15 2.38
CA ARG A 26 -12.31 -1.15 2.68
C ARG A 26 -11.58 -2.32 2.01
N VAL A 27 -12.32 -3.40 1.75
CA VAL A 27 -11.95 -4.50 0.87
C VAL A 27 -12.57 -4.29 -0.51
N ALA A 28 -11.75 -4.07 -1.53
CA ALA A 28 -12.17 -4.01 -2.93
C ALA A 28 -11.82 -5.33 -3.65
N GLU A 29 -12.82 -5.98 -4.28
CA GLU A 29 -12.63 -7.21 -5.03
C GLU A 29 -12.91 -6.99 -6.52
N LEU A 30 -11.99 -7.42 -7.37
CA LEU A 30 -12.15 -7.44 -8.82
C LEU A 30 -11.93 -8.87 -9.32
N SER A 31 -12.87 -9.40 -10.11
CA SER A 31 -12.77 -10.77 -10.63
C SER A 31 -12.85 -10.79 -12.16
N ALA A 32 -11.92 -11.48 -12.80
CA ALA A 32 -11.89 -11.70 -14.24
C ALA A 32 -11.10 -12.98 -14.56
N ASN A 33 -11.58 -13.77 -15.53
CA ASN A 33 -10.87 -14.96 -16.05
C ASN A 33 -10.42 -15.97 -14.99
N GLY A 34 -11.23 -16.22 -13.96
CA GLY A 34 -10.90 -17.15 -12.87
C GLY A 34 -9.88 -16.62 -11.86
N LEU A 35 -9.50 -15.34 -11.95
CA LEU A 35 -8.65 -14.64 -11.00
C LEU A 35 -9.48 -13.60 -10.24
N THR A 36 -9.29 -13.56 -8.92
CA THR A 36 -9.84 -12.52 -8.05
C THR A 36 -8.71 -11.75 -7.41
N TRP A 37 -8.70 -10.43 -7.64
CA TRP A 37 -7.80 -9.49 -6.98
C TRP A 37 -8.53 -8.86 -5.80
N ILE A 38 -7.96 -9.01 -4.60
CA ILE A 38 -8.49 -8.42 -3.37
C ILE A 38 -7.50 -7.36 -2.91
N HIS A 39 -7.97 -6.12 -2.82
CA HIS A 39 -7.19 -5.00 -2.31
C HIS A 39 -7.75 -4.56 -0.95
N LEU A 40 -6.86 -4.50 0.04
CA LEU A 40 -7.15 -4.01 1.37
C LEU A 40 -5.98 -3.14 1.84
N ASP A 41 -6.26 -1.86 2.05
CA ASP A 41 -5.28 -0.89 2.53
C ASP A 41 -5.42 -0.70 4.04
N ALA A 42 -4.28 -0.68 4.75
CA ALA A 42 -4.20 -0.58 6.20
C ALA A 42 -5.27 -1.43 6.95
N PRO A 43 -5.20 -2.78 6.83
CA PRO A 43 -6.20 -3.69 7.39
C PRO A 43 -6.33 -3.54 8.92
N THR A 44 -7.56 -3.62 9.43
CA THR A 44 -7.77 -3.89 10.86
C THR A 44 -7.52 -5.36 11.18
N LEU A 45 -7.38 -5.68 12.47
CA LEU A 45 -7.31 -7.07 12.94
C LEU A 45 -8.52 -7.89 12.46
N GLU A 46 -9.73 -7.35 12.62
CA GLU A 46 -10.96 -8.03 12.23
C GLU A 46 -11.03 -8.34 10.72
N GLU A 47 -10.58 -7.40 9.89
CA GLU A 47 -10.53 -7.57 8.43
C GLU A 47 -9.46 -8.60 8.02
N ALA A 48 -8.28 -8.55 8.64
CA ALA A 48 -7.21 -9.49 8.37
C ALA A 48 -7.58 -10.92 8.82
N GLU A 49 -8.22 -11.08 9.98
CA GLU A 49 -8.74 -12.36 10.44
C GLU A 49 -9.87 -12.91 9.55
N LEU A 50 -10.72 -12.04 9.00
CA LEU A 50 -11.74 -12.45 8.04
C LEU A 50 -11.10 -13.09 6.80
N LEU A 51 -10.06 -12.47 6.26
CA LEU A 51 -9.31 -13.00 5.12
C LEU A 51 -8.52 -14.26 5.49
N GLN A 52 -7.91 -14.31 6.68
CA GLN A 52 -7.27 -15.52 7.19
C GLN A 52 -8.27 -16.69 7.21
N ARG A 53 -9.48 -16.50 7.76
CA ARG A 53 -10.50 -17.56 7.79
C ARG A 53 -10.99 -17.96 6.42
N ARG A 54 -11.07 -17.02 5.47
CA ARG A 54 -11.52 -17.28 4.09
C ARG A 54 -10.49 -18.06 3.28
N PHE A 55 -9.20 -17.79 3.47
CA PHE A 55 -8.12 -18.32 2.62
C PHE A 55 -7.16 -19.26 3.32
N GLY A 56 -7.28 -19.44 4.64
CA GLY A 56 -6.43 -20.34 5.42
C GLY A 56 -5.00 -19.83 5.61
N TRP A 57 -4.80 -18.51 5.78
CA TRP A 57 -3.45 -17.97 5.99
C TRP A 57 -2.80 -18.55 7.25
N HIS A 58 -1.51 -18.81 7.15
CA HIS A 58 -0.67 -19.18 8.28
C HIS A 58 -0.71 -18.06 9.35
N PRO A 59 -0.78 -18.38 10.66
CA PRO A 59 -0.89 -17.38 11.71
C PRO A 59 0.21 -16.30 11.71
N LEU A 60 1.43 -16.67 11.30
CA LEU A 60 2.55 -15.73 11.18
C LEU A 60 2.30 -14.65 10.11
N ASP A 61 1.61 -14.99 9.02
CA ASP A 61 1.32 -14.01 7.97
C ASP A 61 0.25 -13.01 8.41
N LEU A 62 -0.69 -13.44 9.25
CA LEU A 62 -1.64 -12.52 9.90
C LEU A 62 -0.90 -11.51 10.78
N GLU A 63 0.05 -11.97 11.60
CA GLU A 63 0.89 -11.09 12.42
C GLU A 63 1.71 -10.13 11.55
N ASP A 64 2.25 -10.63 10.44
CA ASP A 64 3.08 -9.83 9.54
C ASP A 64 2.28 -8.76 8.80
N VAL A 65 1.07 -9.06 8.37
CA VAL A 65 0.14 -8.09 7.75
C VAL A 65 -0.22 -6.95 8.71
N LEU A 66 -0.32 -7.24 10.01
CA LEU A 66 -0.65 -6.25 11.05
C LEU A 66 0.58 -5.50 11.58
N SER A 67 1.78 -5.97 11.24
CA SER A 67 3.04 -5.37 11.69
C SER A 67 3.41 -4.15 10.84
N ARG A 68 3.90 -3.10 11.52
CA ARG A 68 4.39 -1.87 10.86
C ARG A 68 5.81 -2.00 10.31
N ARG A 69 6.55 -3.03 10.71
CA ARG A 69 7.97 -3.19 10.37
C ARG A 69 8.23 -4.64 10.01
N GLN A 70 8.17 -4.93 8.73
CA GLN A 70 8.58 -6.22 8.18
C GLN A 70 9.82 -6.08 7.32
N ARG A 71 10.60 -7.14 7.21
CA ARG A 71 11.68 -7.21 6.22
C ARG A 71 11.09 -7.77 4.92
N PRO A 72 11.49 -7.27 3.75
CA PRO A 72 11.12 -7.90 2.49
C PRO A 72 11.51 -9.37 2.47
N LYS A 73 10.56 -10.24 2.10
CA LYS A 73 10.73 -11.69 2.12
C LYS A 73 9.74 -12.37 1.16
N ILE A 74 10.01 -13.65 0.89
CA ILE A 74 9.12 -14.57 0.20
C ILE A 74 9.08 -15.85 1.03
N ASP A 75 7.90 -16.23 1.49
CA ASP A 75 7.67 -17.47 2.20
C ASP A 75 6.78 -18.40 1.34
N GLU A 76 7.16 -19.67 1.26
CA GLU A 76 6.45 -20.69 0.49
C GLU A 76 5.76 -21.67 1.45
N TYR A 77 4.43 -21.68 1.43
CA TYR A 77 3.59 -22.54 2.24
C TYR A 77 3.01 -23.65 1.37
N ARG A 78 3.71 -24.79 1.27
CA ARG A 78 3.31 -25.89 0.36
C ARG A 78 2.09 -26.65 0.83
N GLU A 79 1.88 -26.75 2.14
CA GLU A 79 0.76 -27.47 2.73
C GLU A 79 -0.54 -26.68 2.56
N GLU A 80 -0.47 -25.36 2.79
CA GLU A 80 -1.58 -24.42 2.61
C GLU A 80 -1.74 -23.95 1.14
N GLY A 81 -0.72 -24.16 0.31
CA GLY A 81 -0.77 -23.96 -1.14
C GLY A 81 -0.65 -22.51 -1.60
N TYR A 82 0.09 -21.65 -0.90
CA TYR A 82 0.26 -20.24 -1.28
C TYR A 82 1.67 -19.68 -1.06
N LEU A 83 1.91 -18.51 -1.66
CA LEU A 83 3.12 -17.71 -1.48
C LEU A 83 2.77 -16.44 -0.71
N PHE A 84 3.54 -16.14 0.33
CA PHE A 84 3.47 -14.87 1.04
C PHE A 84 4.66 -13.99 0.65
N VAL A 85 4.40 -12.71 0.36
CA VAL A 85 5.43 -11.80 -0.13
C VAL A 85 5.30 -10.45 0.57
N VAL A 86 6.40 -9.99 1.16
CA VAL A 86 6.53 -8.63 1.70
C VAL A 86 7.42 -7.81 0.76
N LEU A 87 6.90 -6.68 0.29
CA LEU A 87 7.60 -5.76 -0.62
C LEU A 87 7.68 -4.37 -0.01
N HIS A 88 8.83 -3.71 -0.19
CA HIS A 88 9.00 -2.29 0.13
C HIS A 88 9.13 -1.50 -1.16
N PHE A 89 8.34 -0.44 -1.28
CA PHE A 89 8.37 0.45 -2.44
C PHE A 89 8.93 1.83 -2.03
N PRO A 90 9.83 2.42 -2.82
CA PRO A 90 10.24 3.79 -2.58
C PRO A 90 9.06 4.73 -2.83
N VAL A 91 8.85 5.69 -1.94
CA VAL A 91 7.77 6.67 -2.09
C VAL A 91 8.35 7.93 -2.73
N TYR A 92 7.79 8.33 -3.88
CA TYR A 92 8.20 9.56 -4.55
C TYR A 92 7.61 10.78 -3.87
N ASP A 93 8.48 11.61 -3.28
CA ASP A 93 8.11 12.88 -2.70
C ASP A 93 8.15 13.98 -3.77
N LYS A 94 6.95 14.42 -4.15
CA LYS A 94 6.77 15.47 -5.17
C LYS A 94 7.26 16.85 -4.72
N ARG A 95 7.37 17.11 -3.41
CA ARG A 95 7.80 18.42 -2.87
C ARG A 95 9.30 18.58 -3.01
N VAL A 96 10.05 17.52 -2.71
CA VAL A 96 11.52 17.51 -2.82
C VAL A 96 12.04 16.86 -4.10
N GLN A 97 11.14 16.35 -4.95
CA GLN A 97 11.41 15.68 -6.23
C GLN A 97 12.38 14.50 -6.13
N ARG A 98 12.27 13.72 -5.06
CA ARG A 98 13.15 12.59 -4.78
C ARG A 98 12.36 11.39 -4.28
N LEU A 99 12.95 10.20 -4.46
CA LEU A 99 12.46 8.99 -3.81
C LEU A 99 12.94 9.02 -2.36
N ASN A 100 11.99 8.96 -1.42
CA ASN A 100 12.29 8.72 -0.02
C ASN A 100 12.34 7.20 0.19
N ALA A 101 13.33 6.73 0.93
CA ALA A 101 13.28 5.38 1.49
C ALA A 101 12.15 5.36 2.53
N ALA A 102 11.25 4.38 2.41
CA ALA A 102 10.22 4.11 3.39
C ALA A 102 10.82 3.50 4.67
#